data_AF-A0A933FI44-F1
#
_entry.id   AF-A0A933FI44-F1
#
_cell.length_a   1.000
_cell.length_b   1.000
_cell.length_c   1.000
_cell.angle_alpha   90.00
_cell.angle_beta   90.00
_cell.angle_gamma   90.00
#
_symmetry.space_group_name_H-M   'P 1'
#
loop_
_entity.id
_entity.type
_entity.pdbx_description
1 polymer ?
#
loop_
_entity_poly.entity_id
_entity_poly.type
_entity_poly.pdbx_seq_one_letter_code
_entity_poly.pdbx_strand_id
1 'polypeptide(L)'
;MDILTRLRLLLWLLILTLAGTILRQYAGGSADARPRLQWVPPAYGGAASRFAPRHEGPPLPDWGASVPLGFSLVQTPHFTIYAEGPPPARELLDALEKLHANLLIDLASFAPWAREERVSIFLLRREAAYLRWTGRPASTNGVSSIARRRIYVYESRELLGVVAHELGHVLFESFLGGASGERRWLREGLATWAQVERGLASPAWLPEKLDVLRRGGGWTLEDLARVEDLAGGGDDELRLWHAQSYSLVRFLIRLRFASSFYHFCRHLKAGLPEEEALVRAYGMPFNRLSALQHAWRQSLRSGGEKPGSPERRLPLASASPSPPAARRLPEPRKPEGERQKAGARRPPFSQYYFLLACLGVALTAMGLRLLADRRWAREDDAPEPARPPAARRPSEPGPPLRREDPLPICPACRARALRITEAVSRSGALSREQFARLVRAADRCPRHRGR
;
A
#
# COMPACT_ATOMS: atom_id res chain seq x y z
N MET A 1 -1.65 11.70 -57.36
CA MET A 1 -1.93 11.25 -55.97
C MET A 1 -3.06 12.07 -55.40
N ASP A 2 -4.11 11.41 -54.93
CA ASP A 2 -5.24 12.07 -54.25
C ASP A 2 -4.80 12.72 -52.93
N ILE A 3 -5.46 13.80 -52.53
CA ILE A 3 -5.21 14.56 -51.31
C ILE A 3 -5.33 13.67 -50.08
N LEU A 4 -6.24 12.69 -50.10
CA LEU A 4 -6.40 11.69 -49.06
C LEU A 4 -5.20 10.75 -48.95
N THR A 5 -4.57 10.39 -50.07
CA THR A 5 -3.34 9.58 -50.08
C THR A 5 -2.17 10.36 -49.48
N ARG A 6 -2.06 11.66 -49.79
CA ARG A 6 -1.02 12.54 -49.22
C ARG A 6 -1.19 12.71 -47.71
N LEU A 7 -2.41 12.94 -47.23
CA LEU A 7 -2.72 13.04 -45.80
C LEU A 7 -2.41 11.74 -45.05
N ARG A 8 -2.74 10.58 -45.64
CA ARG A 8 -2.42 9.27 -45.03
C ARG A 8 -0.91 9.04 -44.93
N LEU A 9 -0.15 9.37 -45.97
CA LEU A 9 1.31 9.27 -45.91
C LEU A 9 1.90 10.19 -44.85
N LEU A 10 1.44 11.45 -44.77
CA LEU A 10 1.88 12.38 -43.73
C LEU A 10 1.57 11.87 -42.32
N LEU A 11 0.38 11.31 -42.10
CA LEU A 11 0.01 10.71 -40.82
C LEU A 11 0.89 9.51 -40.47
N TRP A 12 1.16 8.62 -41.42
CA TRP A 12 2.06 7.49 -41.21
C TRP A 12 3.50 7.93 -40.93
N LEU A 13 3.99 8.96 -41.64
CA LEU A 13 5.31 9.53 -41.40
C LEU A 13 5.38 10.12 -39.99
N LEU A 14 4.35 10.84 -39.54
CA LEU A 14 4.26 11.36 -38.18
C LEU A 14 4.30 10.24 -37.13
N ILE A 15 3.50 9.17 -37.31
CA ILE A 15 3.46 8.03 -36.40
C ILE A 15 4.82 7.33 -36.32
N LEU A 16 5.46 7.09 -37.46
CA LEU A 16 6.79 6.45 -37.52
C LEU A 16 7.87 7.34 -36.91
N THR A 17 7.81 8.65 -37.13
CA THR A 17 8.74 9.61 -36.52
C THR A 17 8.57 9.62 -35.00
N LEU A 18 7.33 9.66 -34.50
CA LEU A 18 7.03 9.61 -33.08
C LEU A 18 7.51 8.29 -32.46
N ALA A 19 7.19 7.15 -33.08
CA ALA A 19 7.65 5.83 -32.64
C ALA A 19 9.19 5.74 -32.63
N GLY A 20 9.85 6.28 -33.66
CA GLY A 20 11.31 6.36 -33.74
C GLY A 20 11.92 7.22 -32.63
N THR A 21 11.31 8.35 -32.29
CA THR A 21 11.77 9.19 -31.16
C THR A 21 11.63 8.49 -29.82
N ILE A 22 10.51 7.77 -29.59
CA ILE A 22 10.29 6.99 -28.37
C ILE A 22 11.33 5.86 -28.28
N LEU A 23 11.55 5.11 -29.36
CA LEU A 23 12.56 4.04 -29.41
C LEU A 23 13.97 4.59 -29.22
N ARG A 24 14.31 5.74 -29.81
CA ARG A 24 15.61 6.40 -29.63
C ARG A 24 15.81 6.91 -28.20
N GLN A 25 14.77 7.41 -27.54
CA GLN A 25 14.84 7.75 -26.12
C GLN A 25 15.03 6.51 -25.24
N TYR A 26 14.43 5.38 -25.63
CA TYR A 26 14.52 4.13 -24.89
C TYR A 26 15.85 3.40 -25.10
N ALA A 27 16.41 3.43 -26.32
CA ALA A 27 17.64 2.76 -26.71
C ALA A 27 18.89 3.63 -26.53
N GLY A 28 18.75 4.96 -26.68
CA GLY A 28 19.81 5.94 -26.52
C GLY A 28 20.03 6.41 -25.08
N GLY A 29 19.27 5.88 -24.12
CA GLY A 29 19.59 5.95 -22.70
C GLY A 29 20.84 5.13 -22.40
N SER A 30 21.99 5.63 -22.85
CA SER A 30 23.30 5.10 -22.51
C SER A 30 23.38 4.99 -20.99
N ALA A 31 23.71 3.80 -20.50
CA ALA A 31 23.89 3.52 -19.08
C ALA A 31 24.94 4.43 -18.41
N ASP A 32 25.75 5.14 -19.20
CA ASP A 32 26.90 5.94 -18.75
C ASP A 32 26.72 7.46 -18.74
N ALA A 33 25.60 8.01 -19.21
CA ALA A 33 25.36 9.46 -19.17
C ALA A 33 24.36 9.84 -18.07
N ARG A 34 24.55 9.32 -16.86
CA ARG A 34 23.93 9.97 -15.69
C ARG A 34 24.68 11.30 -15.51
N PRO A 35 24.00 12.46 -15.38
CA PRO A 35 24.66 13.56 -14.71
C PRO A 35 25.23 12.99 -13.42
N ARG A 36 26.51 13.23 -13.14
CA ARG A 36 27.03 13.10 -11.78
C ARG A 36 26.19 14.07 -10.94
N LEU A 37 25.03 13.60 -10.50
CA LEU A 37 24.40 14.09 -9.30
C LEU A 37 25.51 13.88 -8.28
N GLN A 38 26.19 14.96 -7.94
CA GLN A 38 27.07 14.99 -6.81
C GLN A 38 26.15 14.65 -5.65
N TRP A 39 26.15 13.37 -5.30
CA TRP A 39 25.50 12.88 -4.11
C TRP A 39 26.26 13.58 -2.99
N VAL A 40 25.68 14.67 -2.50
CA VAL A 40 26.05 15.20 -1.19
C VAL A 40 25.50 14.14 -0.25
N PRO A 41 26.37 13.38 0.46
CA PRO A 41 25.89 12.54 1.53
C PRO A 41 25.01 13.42 2.41
N PRO A 42 23.78 13.02 2.78
CA PRO A 42 23.17 13.64 3.94
C PRO A 42 24.22 13.60 5.05
N ALA A 43 24.42 14.69 5.77
CA ALA A 43 25.33 14.75 6.93
C ALA A 43 24.85 13.86 8.10
N TYR A 44 24.02 12.86 7.83
CA TYR A 44 23.53 11.86 8.74
C TYR A 44 24.42 10.63 8.57
N GLY A 45 25.44 10.56 9.42
CA GLY A 45 26.39 9.45 9.47
C GLY A 45 25.66 8.13 9.58
N GLY A 46 26.10 7.16 8.79
CA GLY A 46 25.59 5.79 8.80
C GLY A 46 25.77 5.15 10.17
N ALA A 47 24.72 5.18 10.98
CA ALA A 47 24.54 4.25 12.07
C ALA A 47 23.79 3.03 11.50
N ALA A 48 24.55 1.98 11.17
CA ALA A 48 23.98 0.66 10.97
C ALA A 48 23.28 0.27 12.28
N SER A 49 21.96 0.35 12.25
CA SER A 49 21.11 0.25 13.42
C SER A 49 21.10 -1.16 13.99
N ARG A 50 21.48 -1.27 15.27
CA ARG A 50 21.14 -2.40 16.14
C ARG A 50 19.73 -2.12 16.67
N PHE A 51 18.72 -2.73 16.06
CA PHE A 51 17.33 -2.50 16.44
C PHE A 51 16.94 -3.36 17.64
N ALA A 52 16.37 -2.73 18.65
CA ALA A 52 15.68 -3.40 19.75
C ALA A 52 14.24 -3.76 19.30
N PRO A 53 13.65 -4.86 19.81
CA PRO A 53 12.27 -5.19 19.53
C PRO A 53 11.32 -4.09 20.05
N ARG A 54 10.22 -3.86 19.32
CA ARG A 54 9.14 -2.95 19.72
C ARG A 54 8.74 -3.26 21.17
N HIS A 55 8.78 -2.26 22.04
CA HIS A 55 7.91 -2.26 23.20
C HIS A 55 6.47 -2.09 22.69
N GLU A 56 5.84 -3.22 22.36
CA GLU A 56 4.38 -3.27 22.46
C GLU A 56 4.05 -2.81 23.87
N GLY A 57 3.40 -1.65 23.98
CA GLY A 57 2.88 -1.19 25.26
C GLY A 57 2.05 -2.30 25.89
N PRO A 58 1.84 -2.27 27.22
CA PRO A 58 1.06 -3.28 27.90
C PRO A 58 -0.26 -3.54 27.13
N PRO A 59 -0.71 -4.81 27.03
CA PRO A 59 -1.91 -5.14 26.28
C PRO A 59 -3.05 -4.26 26.75
N LEU A 60 -3.70 -3.59 25.81
CA LEU A 60 -4.78 -2.66 26.12
C LEU A 60 -5.90 -3.40 26.86
N PRO A 61 -6.44 -2.81 27.94
CA PRO A 61 -7.40 -3.50 28.80
C PRO A 61 -8.63 -3.97 28.01
N ASP A 62 -9.11 -5.17 28.34
CA ASP A 62 -10.28 -5.78 27.70
C ASP A 62 -11.49 -5.69 28.61
N TRP A 63 -12.31 -4.67 28.38
CA TRP A 63 -13.50 -4.40 29.19
C TRP A 63 -14.72 -5.25 28.79
N GLY A 64 -14.57 -6.17 27.84
CA GLY A 64 -15.69 -6.95 27.33
C GLY A 64 -16.82 -6.05 26.83
N ALA A 65 -18.06 -6.39 27.19
CA ALA A 65 -19.26 -5.62 26.84
C ALA A 65 -19.66 -4.56 27.88
N SER A 66 -18.99 -4.47 29.02
CA SER A 66 -19.35 -3.49 30.05
C SER A 66 -18.73 -2.11 29.78
N VAL A 67 -19.49 -1.07 30.13
CA VAL A 67 -19.00 0.32 30.06
C VAL A 67 -18.03 0.54 31.22
N PRO A 68 -16.79 1.01 30.97
CA PRO A 68 -15.85 1.29 32.05
C PRO A 68 -16.41 2.34 33.03
N LEU A 69 -16.03 2.24 34.31
CA LEU A 69 -16.48 3.19 35.32
C LEU A 69 -16.05 4.62 34.94
N GLY A 70 -17.00 5.56 35.00
CA GLY A 70 -16.76 6.97 34.63
C GLY A 70 -16.85 7.26 33.14
N PHE A 71 -17.20 6.28 32.31
CA PHE A 71 -17.46 6.49 30.88
C PHE A 71 -18.96 6.54 30.59
N SER A 72 -19.33 7.40 29.64
CA SER A 72 -20.62 7.33 28.96
C SER A 72 -20.49 6.54 27.67
N LEU A 73 -21.56 5.85 27.28
CA LEU A 73 -21.65 5.07 26.05
C LEU A 73 -22.62 5.73 25.09
N VAL A 74 -22.15 6.03 23.88
CA VAL A 74 -22.99 6.50 22.77
C VAL A 74 -22.75 5.63 21.56
N GLN A 75 -23.82 5.28 20.85
CA GLN A 75 -23.74 4.48 19.62
C GLN A 75 -24.26 5.28 18.44
N THR A 76 -23.55 5.15 17.32
CA THR A 76 -23.95 5.66 16.01
C THR A 76 -24.05 4.47 15.03
N PRO A 77 -24.42 4.68 13.75
CA PRO A 77 -24.41 3.59 12.78
C PRO A 77 -23.06 2.88 12.69
N HIS A 78 -21.94 3.61 12.67
CA HIS A 78 -20.61 3.03 12.43
C HIS A 78 -19.69 3.03 13.66
N PHE A 79 -20.10 3.64 14.78
CA PHE A 79 -19.25 3.75 15.98
C PHE A 79 -19.93 3.33 17.27
N THR A 80 -19.12 2.81 18.19
CA THR A 80 -19.43 2.66 19.60
C THR A 80 -18.46 3.52 20.40
N ILE A 81 -18.93 4.64 20.94
CA ILE A 81 -18.08 5.65 21.57
C ILE A 81 -18.20 5.55 23.09
N TYR A 82 -17.08 5.29 23.75
CA TYR A 82 -16.89 5.34 25.18
C TYR A 82 -16.21 6.68 25.51
N ALA A 83 -16.93 7.65 26.05
CA ALA A 83 -16.38 8.96 26.40
C ALA A 83 -16.19 9.10 27.92
N GLU A 84 -15.00 9.56 28.35
CA GLU A 84 -14.70 9.81 29.76
C GLU A 84 -15.51 11.01 30.28
N GLY A 85 -16.53 10.75 31.09
CA GLY A 85 -17.47 11.75 31.60
C GLY A 85 -18.76 11.87 30.77
N PRO A 86 -19.28 13.08 30.50
CA PRO A 86 -20.54 13.27 29.79
C PRO A 86 -20.45 12.76 28.33
N PRO A 87 -21.59 12.44 27.71
CA PRO A 87 -21.61 12.03 26.31
C PRO A 87 -21.06 13.14 25.40
N PRO A 88 -20.38 12.77 24.29
CA PRO A 88 -19.87 13.74 23.33
C PRO A 88 -21.01 14.54 22.71
N ALA A 89 -20.70 15.80 22.35
CA ALA A 89 -21.65 16.67 21.66
C ALA A 89 -22.08 16.07 20.31
N ARG A 90 -23.32 16.36 19.88
CA ARG A 90 -23.90 15.81 18.65
C ARG A 90 -23.08 16.19 17.42
N GLU A 91 -22.52 17.38 17.39
CA GLU A 91 -21.68 17.88 16.31
C GLU A 91 -20.44 17.02 16.09
N LEU A 92 -19.85 16.48 17.17
CA LEU A 92 -18.72 15.55 17.07
C LEU A 92 -19.16 14.20 16.50
N LEU A 93 -20.32 13.69 16.91
CA LEU A 93 -20.88 12.44 16.38
C LEU A 93 -21.14 12.54 14.88
N ASP A 94 -21.77 13.64 14.44
CA ASP A 94 -22.04 13.91 13.03
C ASP A 94 -20.73 14.07 12.23
N ALA A 95 -19.71 14.71 12.82
CA ALA A 95 -18.39 14.84 12.20
C ALA A 95 -17.67 13.50 12.03
N LEU A 96 -17.76 12.60 13.02
CA LEU A 96 -17.20 11.24 12.95
C LEU A 96 -17.87 10.40 11.86
N GLU A 97 -19.20 10.45 11.76
CA GLU A 97 -19.96 9.75 10.72
C GLU A 97 -19.63 10.28 9.32
N LYS A 98 -19.53 11.60 9.17
CA LYS A 98 -19.08 12.23 7.91
C LYS A 98 -17.65 11.83 7.56
N LEU A 99 -16.74 11.79 8.54
CA LEU A 99 -15.37 11.34 8.34
C LEU A 99 -15.33 9.88 7.86
N HIS A 100 -16.08 8.99 8.50
CA HIS A 100 -16.18 7.58 8.11
C HIS A 100 -16.67 7.44 6.66
N ALA A 101 -17.77 8.10 6.31
CA ALA A 101 -18.32 8.08 4.96
C ALA A 101 -17.31 8.57 3.92
N ASN A 102 -16.58 9.66 4.22
CA ASN A 102 -15.54 10.20 3.36
C ASN A 102 -14.36 9.24 3.16
N LEU A 103 -13.92 8.56 4.21
CA LEU A 103 -12.84 7.56 4.11
C LEU A 103 -13.26 6.36 3.25
N LEU A 104 -14.51 5.91 3.37
CA LEU A 104 -15.00 4.78 2.60
C LEU A 104 -15.11 5.04 1.10
N ILE A 105 -15.17 6.30 0.64
CA ILE A 105 -15.12 6.62 -0.80
C ILE A 105 -13.86 6.01 -1.45
N ASP A 106 -12.72 6.08 -0.75
CA ASP A 106 -11.45 5.58 -1.28
C ASP A 106 -11.06 4.23 -0.71
N LEU A 107 -11.45 3.95 0.55
CA LEU A 107 -10.97 2.80 1.30
C LEU A 107 -11.95 1.62 1.38
N ALA A 108 -13.17 1.73 0.83
CA ALA A 108 -14.16 0.65 0.91
C ALA A 108 -13.65 -0.68 0.35
N SER A 109 -12.80 -0.65 -0.68
CA SER A 109 -12.23 -1.87 -1.28
C SER A 109 -11.25 -2.61 -0.33
N PHE A 110 -10.71 -1.91 0.67
CA PHE A 110 -9.84 -2.50 1.69
C PHE A 110 -10.61 -3.03 2.91
N ALA A 111 -11.78 -2.46 3.21
CA ALA A 111 -12.54 -2.79 4.41
C ALA A 111 -14.01 -3.14 4.08
N PRO A 112 -14.28 -4.31 3.45
CA PRO A 112 -15.65 -4.70 3.12
C PRO A 112 -16.56 -4.82 4.35
N TRP A 113 -16.00 -5.14 5.51
CA TRP A 113 -16.69 -5.25 6.79
C TRP A 113 -17.19 -3.90 7.35
N ALA A 114 -16.63 -2.77 6.90
CA ALA A 114 -16.89 -1.45 7.51
C ALA A 114 -18.32 -0.93 7.33
N ARG A 115 -19.13 -1.61 6.52
CA ARG A 115 -20.57 -1.33 6.36
C ARG A 115 -21.45 -2.01 7.40
N GLU A 116 -20.96 -3.07 8.03
CA GLU A 116 -21.76 -3.97 8.87
C GLU A 116 -21.29 -3.95 10.33
N GLU A 117 -20.01 -3.64 10.56
CA GLU A 117 -19.40 -3.67 11.87
C GLU A 117 -18.96 -2.28 12.34
N ARG A 118 -19.09 -2.03 13.64
CA ARG A 118 -18.74 -0.75 14.28
C ARG A 118 -17.28 -0.71 14.72
N VAL A 119 -16.68 0.48 14.69
CA VAL A 119 -15.39 0.76 15.33
C VAL A 119 -15.66 1.34 16.72
N SER A 120 -14.94 0.84 17.72
CA SER A 120 -15.06 1.34 19.08
C SER A 120 -14.07 2.48 19.32
N ILE A 121 -14.53 3.63 19.82
CA ILE A 121 -13.68 4.79 20.12
C ILE A 121 -13.72 5.06 21.63
N PHE A 122 -12.56 5.03 22.28
CA PHE A 122 -12.37 5.48 23.66
C PHE A 122 -11.87 6.93 23.63
N LEU A 123 -12.77 7.87 23.91
CA LEU A 123 -12.50 9.31 23.95
C LEU A 123 -12.21 9.73 25.39
N LEU A 124 -10.93 9.93 25.69
CA LEU A 124 -10.47 10.37 27.00
C LEU A 124 -10.50 11.90 27.08
N ARG A 125 -10.78 12.45 28.28
CA ARG A 125 -10.95 13.89 28.43
C ARG A 125 -9.64 14.66 28.39
N ARG A 126 -8.53 14.03 28.78
CA ARG A 126 -7.21 14.67 28.89
C ARG A 126 -6.10 13.71 28.48
N GLU A 127 -5.02 14.27 27.96
CA GLU A 127 -3.80 13.53 27.58
C GLU A 127 -3.27 12.64 28.73
N ALA A 128 -3.21 13.17 29.95
CA ALA A 128 -2.75 12.38 31.10
C ALA A 128 -3.59 11.12 31.35
N ALA A 129 -4.91 11.16 31.10
CA ALA A 129 -5.76 9.98 31.20
C ALA A 129 -5.44 9.00 30.08
N TYR A 130 -5.28 9.48 28.85
CA TYR A 130 -4.88 8.69 27.70
C TYR A 130 -3.55 7.95 27.92
N LEU A 131 -2.52 8.64 28.40
CA LEU A 131 -1.21 8.02 28.65
C LEU A 131 -1.29 6.94 29.73
N ARG A 132 -2.06 7.18 30.80
CA ARG A 132 -2.30 6.15 31.85
C ARG A 132 -3.05 4.94 31.30
N TRP A 133 -4.04 5.16 30.43
CA TRP A 133 -4.90 4.10 29.89
C TRP A 133 -4.18 3.24 28.84
N THR A 134 -3.32 3.85 28.04
CA THR A 134 -2.69 3.18 26.90
C THR A 134 -1.26 2.72 27.19
N GLY A 135 -0.61 3.28 28.21
CA GLY A 135 0.81 3.05 28.50
C GLY A 135 1.75 3.52 27.38
N ARG A 136 1.25 4.37 26.46
CA ARG A 136 2.02 4.91 25.33
C ARG A 136 2.81 6.15 25.74
N PRO A 137 3.90 6.48 25.02
CA PRO A 137 4.64 7.71 25.26
C PRO A 137 3.80 8.95 24.89
N ALA A 138 4.15 10.10 25.50
CA ALA A 138 3.49 11.39 25.31
C ALA A 138 3.54 11.91 23.86
N SER A 139 4.44 11.38 23.02
CA SER A 139 4.52 11.72 21.61
C SER A 139 3.36 11.17 20.76
N THR A 140 2.46 10.37 21.33
CA THR A 140 1.32 9.80 20.60
C THR A 140 0.01 10.51 20.97
N ASN A 141 -0.74 10.95 19.97
CA ASN A 141 -2.05 11.57 20.16
C ASN A 141 -3.22 10.56 20.06
N GLY A 142 -2.93 9.35 19.57
CA GLY A 142 -3.88 8.26 19.43
C GLY A 142 -3.18 6.93 19.24
N VAL A 143 -3.94 5.85 19.44
CA VAL A 143 -3.51 4.49 19.13
C VAL A 143 -4.70 3.62 18.78
N SER A 144 -4.53 2.74 17.80
CA SER A 144 -5.51 1.74 17.41
C SER A 144 -5.10 0.33 17.81
N SER A 145 -6.08 -0.44 18.31
CA SER A 145 -6.02 -1.89 18.41
C SER A 145 -6.78 -2.47 17.23
N ILE A 146 -6.04 -2.91 16.21
CA ILE A 146 -6.62 -3.37 14.94
C ILE A 146 -7.45 -4.63 15.14
N ALA A 147 -6.92 -5.62 15.87
CA ALA A 147 -7.59 -6.90 16.11
C ALA A 147 -8.98 -6.72 16.77
N ARG A 148 -9.13 -5.67 17.59
CA ARG A 148 -10.37 -5.34 18.29
C ARG A 148 -11.14 -4.18 17.67
N ARG A 149 -10.59 -3.56 16.62
CA ARG A 149 -11.11 -2.34 15.97
C ARG A 149 -11.45 -1.26 17.00
N ARG A 150 -10.52 -1.05 17.94
CA ARG A 150 -10.63 -0.04 18.99
C ARG A 150 -9.66 1.10 18.69
N ILE A 151 -10.10 2.32 18.90
CA ILE A 151 -9.28 3.54 18.80
C ILE A 151 -9.29 4.20 20.18
N TYR A 152 -8.13 4.58 20.67
CA TYR A 152 -7.96 5.33 21.91
C TYR A 152 -7.40 6.70 21.55
N VAL A 153 -8.13 7.75 21.93
CA VAL A 153 -7.79 9.15 21.64
C VAL A 153 -8.19 10.02 22.81
N TYR A 154 -7.69 11.24 22.89
CA TYR A 154 -8.15 12.23 23.85
C TYR A 154 -8.64 13.51 23.17
N GLU A 155 -9.46 14.28 23.88
CA GLU A 155 -9.96 15.57 23.40
C GLU A 155 -8.80 16.53 23.10
N SER A 156 -8.69 16.90 21.82
CA SER A 156 -7.71 17.86 21.34
C SER A 156 -8.24 18.59 20.12
N ARG A 157 -7.58 19.68 19.71
CA ARG A 157 -7.92 20.41 18.48
C ARG A 157 -7.69 19.57 17.22
N GLU A 158 -6.85 18.53 17.30
CA GLU A 158 -6.50 17.64 16.19
C GLU A 158 -7.32 16.34 16.21
N LEU A 159 -8.30 16.21 17.11
CA LEU A 159 -9.03 14.97 17.37
C LEU A 159 -9.53 14.28 16.09
N LEU A 160 -10.20 15.00 15.19
CA LEU A 160 -10.72 14.42 13.95
C LEU A 160 -9.61 13.94 13.00
N GLY A 161 -8.48 14.66 12.96
CA GLY A 161 -7.32 14.27 12.18
C GLY A 161 -6.67 13.00 12.74
N VAL A 162 -6.52 12.92 14.06
CA VAL A 162 -5.99 11.72 14.74
C VAL A 162 -6.93 10.53 14.56
N VAL A 163 -8.24 10.72 14.71
CA VAL A 163 -9.22 9.64 14.46
C VAL A 163 -9.18 9.19 13.00
N ALA A 164 -9.00 10.10 12.04
CA ALA A 164 -8.83 9.73 10.63
C ALA A 164 -7.56 8.90 10.39
N HIS A 165 -6.45 9.24 11.05
CA HIS A 165 -5.21 8.46 11.02
C HIS A 165 -5.43 7.04 11.54
N GLU A 166 -6.00 6.92 12.75
CA GLU A 166 -6.25 5.63 13.39
C GLU A 166 -7.29 4.80 12.66
N LEU A 167 -8.33 5.42 12.09
CA LEU A 167 -9.27 4.74 11.20
C LEU A 167 -8.59 4.25 9.93
N GLY A 168 -7.64 5.01 9.38
CA GLY A 168 -6.80 4.56 8.27
C GLY A 168 -6.11 3.24 8.58
N HIS A 169 -5.52 3.10 9.77
CA HIS A 169 -4.95 1.82 10.24
C HIS A 169 -6.00 0.72 10.37
N VAL A 170 -7.13 0.98 11.04
CA VAL A 170 -8.18 -0.04 11.27
C VAL A 170 -8.76 -0.55 9.95
N LEU A 171 -9.10 0.36 9.02
CA LEU A 171 -9.67 0.01 7.73
C LEU A 171 -8.65 -0.75 6.86
N PHE A 172 -7.41 -0.27 6.80
CA PHE A 172 -6.41 -0.84 5.89
C PHE A 172 -5.77 -2.14 6.39
N GLU A 173 -5.51 -2.28 7.69
CA GLU A 173 -4.78 -3.46 8.19
C GLU A 173 -5.58 -4.75 8.03
N SER A 174 -6.90 -4.66 8.19
CA SER A 174 -7.80 -5.78 7.93
C SER A 174 -7.64 -6.36 6.51
N PHE A 175 -7.23 -5.52 5.56
CA PHE A 175 -6.95 -5.93 4.20
C PHE A 175 -5.65 -6.71 4.09
N LEU A 176 -4.53 -6.17 4.58
CA LEU A 176 -3.20 -6.75 4.37
C LEU A 176 -3.03 -8.11 5.05
N GLY A 177 -3.68 -8.30 6.21
CA GLY A 177 -3.52 -9.50 7.03
C GLY A 177 -2.11 -9.60 7.63
N GLY A 178 -1.92 -10.48 8.60
CA GLY A 178 -0.64 -10.59 9.33
C GLY A 178 0.54 -11.19 8.53
N ALA A 179 0.35 -11.54 7.26
CA ALA A 179 1.35 -12.24 6.44
C ALA A 179 2.21 -11.32 5.56
N SER A 180 1.76 -10.10 5.28
CA SER A 180 2.61 -9.13 4.59
C SER A 180 3.60 -8.57 5.60
N GLY A 181 4.87 -8.98 5.52
CA GLY A 181 5.96 -8.41 6.30
C GLY A 181 5.84 -6.89 6.36
N GLU A 182 5.99 -6.32 7.56
CA GLU A 182 5.52 -4.99 7.95
C GLU A 182 5.94 -3.87 6.97
N ARG A 183 5.13 -3.61 5.93
CA ARG A 183 5.35 -2.48 5.00
C ARG A 183 4.96 -1.17 5.69
N ARG A 184 5.74 -0.79 6.71
CA ARG A 184 5.41 0.28 7.64
C ARG A 184 5.17 1.61 6.93
N TRP A 185 6.02 1.97 5.97
CA TRP A 185 5.86 3.19 5.17
C TRP A 185 4.51 3.24 4.46
N LEU A 186 3.99 2.10 4.00
CA LEU A 186 2.71 2.05 3.29
C LEU A 186 1.54 2.23 4.27
N ARG A 187 1.60 1.55 5.42
CA ARG A 187 0.57 1.62 6.47
C ARG A 187 0.47 3.02 7.06
N GLU A 188 1.60 3.56 7.51
CA GLU A 188 1.69 4.91 8.09
C GLU A 188 1.45 5.98 7.04
N GLY A 189 1.94 5.80 5.81
CA GLY A 189 1.71 6.72 4.71
C GLY A 189 0.23 6.82 4.35
N LEU A 190 -0.50 5.71 4.34
CA LEU A 190 -1.95 5.70 4.10
C LEU A 190 -2.74 6.30 5.27
N ALA A 191 -2.37 6.00 6.51
CA ALA A 191 -2.98 6.60 7.69
C ALA A 191 -2.76 8.13 7.73
N THR A 192 -1.54 8.58 7.44
CA THR A 192 -1.22 10.01 7.32
C THR A 192 -1.97 10.64 6.14
N TRP A 193 -2.14 9.92 5.03
CA TRP A 193 -2.97 10.37 3.91
C TRP A 193 -4.44 10.53 4.30
N ALA A 194 -5.00 9.59 5.07
CA ALA A 194 -6.36 9.69 5.60
C ALA A 194 -6.50 10.92 6.53
N GLN A 195 -5.53 11.15 7.41
CA GLN A 195 -5.48 12.34 8.25
C GLN A 195 -5.49 13.64 7.43
N VAL A 196 -4.62 13.75 6.43
CA VAL A 196 -4.42 15.01 5.69
C VAL A 196 -5.54 15.28 4.69
N GLU A 197 -5.97 14.28 3.93
CA GLU A 197 -6.89 14.47 2.81
C GLU A 197 -8.37 14.27 3.23
N ARG A 198 -8.64 13.62 4.37
CA ARG A 198 -10.00 13.35 4.87
C ARG A 198 -10.25 13.85 6.30
N GLY A 199 -9.24 13.91 7.15
CA GLY A 199 -9.33 14.25 8.58
C GLY A 199 -9.55 15.72 8.92
N LEU A 200 -9.85 16.58 7.94
CA LEU A 200 -10.12 18.03 8.07
C LEU A 200 -8.98 18.88 8.67
N ALA A 201 -7.88 18.27 9.11
CA ALA A 201 -6.73 18.96 9.69
C ALA A 201 -5.42 18.27 9.28
N SER A 202 -4.57 18.99 8.57
CA SER A 202 -3.19 18.58 8.32
C SER A 202 -2.34 18.87 9.56
N PRO A 203 -1.41 17.98 9.95
CA PRO A 203 -0.42 18.29 10.98
C PRO A 203 0.36 19.56 10.62
N ALA A 204 0.62 20.41 11.62
CA ALA A 204 1.32 21.69 11.40
C ALA A 204 2.76 21.53 10.88
N TRP A 205 3.43 20.41 11.20
CA TRP A 205 4.79 20.12 10.75
C TRP A 205 4.87 19.64 9.30
N LEU A 206 3.76 19.19 8.70
CA LEU A 206 3.78 18.52 7.40
C LEU A 206 4.27 19.42 6.25
N PRO A 207 3.81 20.69 6.11
CA PRO A 207 4.29 21.57 5.03
C PRO A 207 5.81 21.75 5.03
N GLU A 208 6.39 21.95 6.22
CA GLU A 208 7.85 22.10 6.41
C GLU A 208 8.60 20.84 5.93
N LYS A 209 8.13 19.65 6.32
CA LYS A 209 8.77 18.39 5.91
C LYS A 209 8.59 18.10 4.42
N LEU A 210 7.44 18.46 3.83
CA LEU A 210 7.26 18.39 2.38
C LEU A 210 8.25 19.32 1.64
N ASP A 211 8.57 20.48 2.19
CA ASP A 211 9.60 21.37 1.62
C ASP A 211 11.00 20.77 1.67
N VAL A 212 11.35 20.06 2.75
CA VAL A 212 12.60 19.29 2.83
C VAL A 212 12.68 18.25 1.70
N LEU A 213 11.59 17.52 1.46
CA LEU A 213 11.53 16.52 0.38
C LEU A 213 11.62 17.15 -1.02
N ARG A 214 10.97 18.30 -1.24
CA ARG A 214 11.07 19.06 -2.51
C ARG A 214 12.51 19.47 -2.83
N ARG A 215 13.27 19.88 -1.81
CA ARG A 215 14.70 20.21 -1.91
C ARG A 215 15.60 18.97 -2.09
N GLY A 216 15.03 17.77 -2.08
CA GLY A 216 15.74 16.52 -2.31
C GLY A 216 16.22 15.82 -1.03
N GLY A 217 15.79 16.26 0.16
CA GLY A 217 16.04 15.55 1.42
C GLY A 217 15.26 14.22 1.52
N GLY A 218 15.30 13.62 2.71
CA GLY A 218 14.65 12.34 3.01
C GLY A 218 15.45 11.11 2.59
N TRP A 219 14.85 9.93 2.76
CA TRP A 219 15.45 8.63 2.47
C TRP A 219 15.37 8.28 0.98
N THR A 220 16.19 7.31 0.57
CA THR A 220 15.89 6.56 -0.65
C THR A 220 14.64 5.69 -0.43
N LEU A 221 13.94 5.29 -1.49
CA LEU A 221 12.77 4.42 -1.34
C LEU A 221 13.16 3.02 -0.86
N GLU A 222 14.34 2.54 -1.26
CA GLU A 222 14.92 1.31 -0.75
C GLU A 222 15.17 1.38 0.76
N ASP A 223 15.73 2.49 1.27
CA ASP A 223 15.95 2.66 2.71
C ASP A 223 14.63 2.86 3.45
N LEU A 224 13.70 3.67 2.91
CA LEU A 224 12.37 3.89 3.46
C LEU A 224 11.61 2.56 3.65
N ALA A 225 11.69 1.66 2.65
CA ALA A 225 11.01 0.38 2.66
C ALA A 225 11.59 -0.60 3.70
N ARG A 226 12.87 -0.42 4.08
CA ARG A 226 13.57 -1.25 5.08
C ARG A 226 13.40 -0.77 6.52
N VAL A 227 12.80 0.40 6.74
CA VAL A 227 12.59 0.91 8.10
C VAL A 227 11.54 0.06 8.82
N GLU A 228 12.04 -0.81 9.71
CA GLU A 228 11.21 -1.65 10.59
C GLU A 228 10.94 -0.98 11.94
N ASP A 229 11.77 -0.05 12.39
CA ASP A 229 11.55 0.66 13.64
C ASP A 229 12.08 2.10 13.62
N LEU A 230 11.38 2.97 14.33
CA LEU A 230 11.67 4.40 14.46
C LEU A 230 11.90 4.81 15.92
N ALA A 231 11.90 3.87 16.87
CA ALA A 231 11.99 4.16 18.31
C ALA A 231 13.30 4.85 18.74
N GLY A 232 14.33 4.85 17.89
CA GLY A 232 15.61 5.54 18.14
C GLY A 232 15.79 6.87 17.40
N GLY A 233 14.87 7.23 16.51
CA GLY A 233 14.94 8.47 15.74
C GLY A 233 14.48 9.68 16.57
N GLY A 234 15.05 10.84 16.31
CA GLY A 234 14.51 12.09 16.86
C GLY A 234 13.13 12.41 16.27
N ASP A 235 12.31 13.18 16.99
CA ASP A 235 10.96 13.58 16.54
C ASP A 235 10.96 14.20 15.12
N ASP A 236 12.02 14.93 14.77
CA ASP A 236 12.16 15.55 13.46
C ASP A 236 12.32 14.52 12.32
N GLU A 237 13.11 13.50 12.58
CA GLU A 237 13.37 12.39 11.65
C GLU A 237 12.10 11.56 11.48
N LEU A 238 11.41 11.23 12.59
CA LEU A 238 10.12 10.56 12.56
C LEU A 238 9.10 11.34 11.71
N ARG A 239 8.98 12.66 11.90
CA ARG A 239 8.08 13.52 11.11
C ARG A 239 8.47 13.56 9.63
N LEU A 240 9.76 13.61 9.30
CA LEU A 240 10.22 13.55 7.91
C LEU A 240 9.87 12.19 7.28
N TRP A 241 10.00 11.10 8.03
CA TRP A 241 9.69 9.75 7.56
C TRP A 241 8.19 9.60 7.27
N HIS A 242 7.33 10.12 8.16
CA HIS A 242 5.89 10.18 7.93
C HIS A 242 5.53 11.06 6.72
N ALA A 243 6.14 12.24 6.58
CA ALA A 243 5.92 13.12 5.42
C ALA A 243 6.29 12.42 4.09
N GLN A 244 7.41 11.70 4.08
CA GLN A 244 7.85 10.97 2.91
C GLN A 244 6.89 9.84 2.56
N SER A 245 6.55 9.00 3.54
CA SER A 245 5.57 7.91 3.42
C SER A 245 4.22 8.41 2.89
N TYR A 246 3.68 9.47 3.51
CA TYR A 246 2.46 10.16 3.07
C TYR A 246 2.55 10.61 1.61
N SER A 247 3.60 11.33 1.24
CA SER A 247 3.71 11.91 -0.09
C SER A 247 3.86 10.84 -1.18
N LEU A 248 4.50 9.71 -0.85
CA LEU A 248 4.65 8.56 -1.75
C LEU A 248 3.32 7.84 -1.94
N VAL A 249 2.58 7.56 -0.86
CA VAL A 249 1.24 6.95 -0.94
C VAL A 249 0.28 7.87 -1.72
N ARG A 250 0.28 9.17 -1.42
CA ARG A 250 -0.49 10.17 -2.17
C ARG A 250 -0.13 10.16 -3.65
N PHE A 251 1.16 10.08 -3.98
CA PHE A 251 1.62 9.98 -5.37
C PHE A 251 1.08 8.72 -6.04
N LEU A 252 1.22 7.55 -5.41
CA LEU A 252 0.73 6.28 -5.95
C LEU A 252 -0.79 6.28 -6.19
N ILE A 253 -1.57 6.80 -5.24
CA ILE A 253 -3.02 6.96 -5.37
C ILE A 253 -3.38 7.85 -6.57
N ARG A 254 -2.59 8.90 -6.85
CA ARG A 254 -2.85 9.88 -7.92
C ARG A 254 -2.19 9.56 -9.26
N LEU A 255 -1.25 8.61 -9.32
CA LEU A 255 -0.41 8.33 -10.48
C LEU A 255 -1.20 7.78 -11.68
N ARG A 256 -2.29 7.05 -11.41
CA ARG A 256 -3.16 6.39 -12.41
C ARG A 256 -4.60 6.34 -11.87
N PHE A 257 -5.45 5.50 -12.47
CA PHE A 257 -6.77 5.16 -11.92
C PHE A 257 -6.66 4.69 -10.47
N ALA A 258 -7.62 5.07 -9.62
CA ALA A 258 -7.65 4.69 -8.20
C ALA A 258 -7.53 3.17 -7.98
N SER A 259 -7.98 2.36 -8.94
CA SER A 259 -7.86 0.89 -8.90
C SER A 259 -6.42 0.37 -8.94
N SER A 260 -5.46 1.11 -9.52
CA SER A 260 -4.05 0.71 -9.56
C SER A 260 -3.47 0.60 -8.14
N PHE A 261 -3.77 1.55 -7.26
CA PHE A 261 -3.29 1.49 -5.87
C PHE A 261 -3.85 0.27 -5.13
N TYR A 262 -5.14 -0.01 -5.31
CA TYR A 262 -5.75 -1.23 -4.78
C TYR A 262 -5.07 -2.50 -5.29
N HIS A 263 -4.81 -2.60 -6.61
CA HIS A 263 -4.11 -3.75 -7.18
C HIS A 263 -2.68 -3.89 -6.65
N PHE A 264 -1.96 -2.78 -6.46
CA PHE A 264 -0.65 -2.77 -5.83
C PHE A 264 -0.72 -3.39 -4.44
N CYS A 265 -1.56 -2.87 -3.55
CA CYS A 265 -1.76 -3.41 -2.21
C CYS A 265 -2.18 -4.89 -2.23
N ARG A 266 -3.05 -5.29 -3.15
CA ARG A 266 -3.48 -6.69 -3.31
C ARG A 266 -2.31 -7.61 -3.70
N HIS A 267 -1.42 -7.15 -4.56
CA HIS A 267 -0.21 -7.89 -4.94
C HIS A 267 0.76 -8.02 -3.78
N LEU A 268 0.93 -6.97 -2.98
CA LEU A 268 1.72 -7.01 -1.76
C LEU A 268 1.12 -7.99 -0.73
N LYS A 269 -0.20 -7.98 -0.55
CA LYS A 269 -0.92 -8.95 0.30
C LYS A 269 -0.67 -10.40 -0.15
N ALA A 270 -0.56 -10.63 -1.46
CA ALA A 270 -0.24 -11.94 -2.03
C ALA A 270 1.24 -12.35 -1.86
N GLY A 271 2.05 -11.56 -1.15
CA GLY A 271 3.46 -11.84 -0.89
C GLY A 271 4.40 -11.49 -2.03
N LEU A 272 3.93 -10.76 -3.06
CA LEU A 272 4.82 -10.34 -4.15
C LEU A 272 5.82 -9.27 -3.66
N PRO A 273 7.07 -9.30 -4.16
CA PRO A 273 8.02 -8.20 -3.95
C PRO A 273 7.47 -6.86 -4.45
N GLU A 274 7.92 -5.75 -3.85
CA GLU A 274 7.44 -4.40 -4.16
C GLU A 274 7.55 -4.06 -5.63
N GLU A 275 8.70 -4.35 -6.24
CA GLU A 275 8.95 -4.04 -7.65
C GLU A 275 8.00 -4.82 -8.56
N GLU A 276 7.77 -6.10 -8.26
CA GLU A 276 6.83 -6.92 -9.04
C GLU A 276 5.38 -6.44 -8.86
N ALA A 277 4.99 -6.11 -7.63
CA ALA A 277 3.67 -5.55 -7.33
C ALA A 277 3.45 -4.21 -8.05
N LEU A 278 4.48 -3.35 -8.11
CA LEU A 278 4.45 -2.08 -8.83
C LEU A 278 4.27 -2.29 -10.34
N VAL A 279 5.05 -3.18 -10.96
CA VAL A 279 4.90 -3.49 -12.40
C VAL A 279 3.52 -4.01 -12.71
N ARG A 280 2.99 -4.94 -11.91
CA ARG A 280 1.66 -5.51 -12.15
C ARG A 280 0.54 -4.48 -12.00
N ALA A 281 0.69 -3.51 -11.10
CA ALA A 281 -0.33 -2.51 -10.81
C ALA A 281 -0.26 -1.25 -11.68
N TYR A 282 0.95 -0.80 -12.03
CA TYR A 282 1.19 0.48 -12.72
C TYR A 282 1.89 0.33 -14.06
N GLY A 283 2.42 -0.85 -14.38
CA GLY A 283 3.18 -1.12 -15.61
C GLY A 283 4.59 -0.53 -15.61
N MET A 284 5.22 -0.55 -16.78
CA MET A 284 6.49 0.15 -17.00
C MET A 284 6.30 1.67 -16.87
N PRO A 285 7.28 2.41 -16.31
CA PRO A 285 8.65 1.97 -15.97
C PRO A 285 8.85 1.51 -14.51
N PHE A 286 7.80 1.16 -13.76
CA PHE A 286 7.90 0.89 -12.31
C PHE A 286 8.39 -0.52 -11.96
N ASN A 287 9.46 -0.98 -12.62
CA ASN A 287 10.11 -2.26 -12.36
C ASN A 287 11.23 -2.22 -11.32
N ARG A 288 11.47 -1.05 -10.72
CA ARG A 288 12.46 -0.81 -9.67
C ARG A 288 11.99 0.33 -8.75
N LEU A 289 12.32 0.27 -7.46
CA LEU A 289 12.03 1.34 -6.51
C LEU A 289 12.70 2.67 -6.90
N SER A 290 13.95 2.65 -7.36
CA SER A 290 14.63 3.83 -7.93
C SER A 290 13.87 4.52 -9.08
N ALA A 291 13.17 3.77 -9.96
CA ALA A 291 12.36 4.37 -11.02
C ALA A 291 11.12 5.07 -10.46
N LEU A 292 10.46 4.44 -9.48
CA LEU A 292 9.37 5.07 -8.71
C LEU A 292 9.86 6.32 -7.99
N GLN A 293 11.04 6.26 -7.35
CA GLN A 293 11.64 7.40 -6.65
C GLN A 293 11.85 8.59 -7.58
N HIS A 294 12.38 8.35 -8.78
CA HIS A 294 12.62 9.42 -9.75
C HIS A 294 11.31 10.11 -10.14
N ALA A 295 10.28 9.34 -10.49
CA ALA A 295 8.96 9.87 -10.86
C ALA A 295 8.29 10.62 -9.70
N TRP A 296 8.32 10.04 -8.49
CA TRP A 296 7.78 10.68 -7.29
C TRP A 296 8.50 11.99 -6.96
N ARG A 297 9.85 12.01 -6.94
CA ARG A 297 10.63 13.23 -6.68
C ARG A 297 10.39 14.31 -7.74
N GLN A 298 10.25 13.92 -9.00
CA GLN A 298 9.88 14.86 -10.06
C GLN A 298 8.50 15.48 -9.78
N SER A 299 7.52 14.68 -9.36
CA SER A 299 6.19 15.19 -9.01
C SER A 299 6.21 16.20 -7.86
N LEU A 300 7.09 16.01 -6.87
CA LEU A 300 7.27 16.96 -5.76
C LEU A 300 7.83 18.30 -6.26
N ARG A 301 8.84 18.26 -7.14
CA ARG A 301 9.52 19.45 -7.69
C ARG A 301 8.63 20.25 -8.64
N SER A 302 7.82 19.58 -9.44
CA SER A 302 6.84 20.23 -10.31
C SER A 302 5.70 20.90 -9.54
N GLY A 303 5.78 20.95 -8.21
CA GLY A 303 4.77 21.54 -7.34
C GLY A 303 3.47 20.74 -7.36
N GLY A 304 3.58 19.41 -7.55
CA GLY A 304 2.47 18.48 -7.78
C GLY A 304 1.23 18.93 -7.03
N GLU A 305 0.19 19.26 -7.81
CA GLU A 305 -1.02 20.02 -7.45
C GLU A 305 -1.11 20.42 -5.97
N LYS A 306 -1.00 21.74 -5.71
CA LYS A 306 -1.19 22.36 -4.39
C LYS A 306 -2.27 21.61 -3.60
N PRO A 307 -2.01 21.20 -2.34
CA PRO A 307 -3.02 20.57 -1.50
C PRO A 307 -4.31 21.41 -1.55
N GLY A 308 -5.41 20.83 -2.03
CA GLY A 308 -6.70 21.53 -2.18
C GLY A 308 -6.99 22.18 -3.53
N SER A 309 -6.14 22.06 -4.56
CA SER A 309 -6.59 22.39 -5.92
C SER A 309 -7.68 21.40 -6.31
N PRO A 310 -8.89 21.87 -6.68
CA PRO A 310 -9.97 20.97 -7.11
C PRO A 310 -9.45 20.20 -8.31
N GLU A 311 -9.29 18.91 -8.06
CA GLU A 311 -8.94 17.84 -8.97
C GLU A 311 -9.28 18.21 -10.41
N ARG A 312 -8.26 18.35 -11.26
CA ARG A 312 -8.47 18.29 -12.70
C ARG A 312 -8.83 16.84 -13.00
N ARG A 313 -10.06 16.44 -12.67
CA ARG A 313 -10.61 15.11 -12.97
C ARG A 313 -10.36 14.92 -14.46
N LEU A 314 -9.41 14.05 -14.79
CA LEU A 314 -9.39 13.43 -16.10
C LEU A 314 -10.82 12.95 -16.34
N PRO A 315 -11.47 13.33 -17.46
CA PRO A 315 -12.87 13.00 -17.68
C PRO A 315 -12.99 11.49 -17.55
N LEU A 316 -13.53 11.04 -16.41
CA LEU A 316 -14.10 9.71 -16.30
C LEU A 316 -15.13 9.69 -17.42
N ALA A 317 -14.91 8.83 -18.41
CA ALA A 317 -15.85 8.56 -19.48
C ALA A 317 -17.24 8.52 -18.84
N SER A 318 -18.06 9.53 -19.15
CA SER A 318 -19.29 9.73 -18.41
C SER A 318 -20.10 8.46 -18.58
N ALA A 319 -20.61 7.98 -17.45
CA ALA A 319 -21.69 7.04 -17.45
C ALA A 319 -22.82 7.52 -18.38
N SER A 320 -23.53 6.54 -18.91
CA SER A 320 -24.70 6.58 -19.78
C SER A 320 -25.56 7.84 -19.75
N PRO A 321 -26.17 8.18 -20.90
CA PRO A 321 -27.06 9.34 -21.01
C PRO A 321 -28.24 9.22 -20.04
N SER A 322 -28.57 10.34 -19.40
CA SER A 322 -29.81 10.53 -18.67
C SER A 322 -31.02 10.09 -19.52
N PRO A 323 -32.10 9.58 -18.91
CA PRO A 323 -33.34 9.31 -19.62
C PRO A 323 -33.85 10.61 -20.26
N PRO A 324 -34.39 10.57 -21.49
CA PRO A 324 -34.85 11.77 -22.15
C PRO A 324 -36.00 12.39 -21.34
N ALA A 325 -35.88 13.70 -21.10
CA ALA A 325 -36.95 14.54 -20.62
C ALA A 325 -38.23 14.28 -21.43
N ALA A 326 -39.36 14.22 -20.73
CA ALA A 326 -40.69 14.05 -21.31
C ALA A 326 -40.88 15.01 -22.50
N ARG A 327 -40.86 14.42 -23.69
CA ARG A 327 -41.05 15.09 -24.97
C ARG A 327 -42.51 15.50 -25.06
N ARG A 328 -42.79 16.81 -25.02
CA ARG A 328 -44.11 17.32 -25.43
C ARG A 328 -44.37 16.84 -26.86
N LEU A 329 -45.52 16.20 -27.03
CA LEU A 329 -46.07 15.77 -28.31
C LEU A 329 -46.08 16.97 -29.30
N PRO A 330 -45.44 16.86 -30.48
CA PRO A 330 -45.71 17.78 -31.57
C PRO A 330 -47.03 17.38 -32.26
N GLU A 331 -47.81 18.40 -32.62
CA GLU A 331 -49.01 18.30 -33.45
C GLU A 331 -48.75 17.58 -34.80
N PRO A 332 -49.78 16.94 -35.37
CA PRO A 332 -49.66 16.19 -36.61
C PRO A 332 -49.46 17.13 -37.82
N ARG A 333 -48.33 17.01 -38.51
CA ARG A 333 -48.14 17.58 -39.85
C ARG A 333 -48.51 16.55 -40.93
N LYS A 334 -49.23 17.07 -41.94
CA LYS A 334 -49.68 16.43 -43.18
C LYS A 334 -48.54 15.74 -43.97
N PRO A 335 -48.86 14.71 -44.79
CA PRO A 335 -47.90 13.99 -45.60
C PRO A 335 -47.65 14.75 -46.91
N GLU A 336 -46.37 14.92 -47.27
CA GLU A 336 -46.02 15.46 -48.58
C GLU A 336 -44.70 14.84 -49.06
N GLY A 337 -44.74 14.32 -50.30
CA GLY A 337 -43.59 14.40 -51.20
C GLY A 337 -42.62 13.22 -51.19
N GLU A 338 -43.05 12.13 -51.80
CA GLU A 338 -42.21 11.11 -52.42
C GLU A 338 -41.21 11.77 -53.40
N ARG A 339 -39.90 11.57 -53.19
CA ARG A 339 -38.88 11.88 -54.20
C ARG A 339 -37.74 10.86 -54.16
N GLN A 340 -37.86 9.89 -55.05
CA GLN A 340 -36.77 9.02 -55.51
C GLN A 340 -35.58 9.86 -56.01
N LYS A 341 -34.35 9.47 -55.68
CA LYS A 341 -33.17 9.75 -56.52
C LYS A 341 -31.97 8.85 -56.21
N ALA A 342 -31.62 8.08 -57.25
CA ALA A 342 -30.30 7.80 -57.79
C ALA A 342 -29.22 7.15 -56.90
N GLY A 343 -28.88 5.92 -57.29
CA GLY A 343 -27.77 5.14 -56.76
C GLY A 343 -26.38 5.74 -57.08
N ALA A 344 -25.51 5.71 -56.07
CA ALA A 344 -24.08 5.88 -56.21
C ALA A 344 -23.40 4.52 -56.00
N ARG A 345 -22.76 4.01 -57.06
CA ARG A 345 -21.91 2.80 -57.01
C ARG A 345 -20.74 3.06 -56.06
N ARG A 346 -20.64 2.28 -54.98
CA ARG A 346 -19.48 2.27 -54.08
C ARG A 346 -18.29 1.58 -54.77
N PRO A 347 -17.06 2.11 -54.67
CA PRO A 347 -15.87 1.41 -55.16
C PRO A 347 -15.57 0.18 -54.29
N PRO A 348 -14.90 -0.86 -54.83
CA PRO A 348 -14.67 -2.11 -54.14
C PRO A 348 -13.66 -1.92 -52.99
N PHE A 349 -14.15 -1.99 -51.75
CA PHE A 349 -13.37 -1.94 -50.51
C PHE A 349 -12.38 -3.12 -50.33
N SER A 350 -12.37 -4.11 -51.23
CA SER A 350 -11.66 -5.39 -51.05
C SER A 350 -10.13 -5.30 -51.21
N GLN A 351 -9.60 -4.38 -52.03
CA GLN A 351 -8.16 -4.34 -52.31
C GLN A 351 -7.32 -3.75 -51.15
N TYR A 352 -7.90 -2.85 -50.35
CA TYR A 352 -7.19 -2.22 -49.22
C TYR A 352 -7.02 -3.17 -48.02
N TYR A 353 -7.99 -4.04 -47.76
CA TYR A 353 -7.88 -5.04 -46.69
C TYR A 353 -6.84 -6.11 -47.02
N PHE A 354 -6.68 -6.46 -48.30
CA PHE A 354 -5.66 -7.41 -48.74
C PHE A 354 -4.25 -6.87 -48.50
N LEU A 355 -3.97 -5.62 -48.87
CA LEU A 355 -2.66 -4.99 -48.62
C LEU A 355 -2.36 -4.83 -47.11
N LEU A 356 -3.36 -4.47 -46.30
CA LEU A 356 -3.21 -4.39 -44.84
C LEU A 356 -2.94 -5.78 -44.21
N ALA A 357 -3.60 -6.83 -44.71
CA ALA A 357 -3.35 -8.19 -44.27
C ALA A 357 -1.93 -8.66 -44.63
N CYS A 358 -1.46 -8.39 -45.85
CA CYS A 358 -0.09 -8.73 -46.27
C CYS A 358 0.97 -8.00 -45.42
N LEU A 359 0.75 -6.72 -45.10
CA LEU A 359 1.66 -5.95 -44.25
C LEU A 359 1.70 -6.50 -42.82
N GLY A 360 0.54 -6.90 -42.27
CA GLY A 360 0.45 -7.53 -40.96
C GLY A 360 1.24 -8.85 -40.88
N VAL A 361 1.14 -9.69 -41.92
CA VAL A 361 1.90 -10.96 -42.00
C VAL A 361 3.41 -10.70 -42.09
N ALA A 362 3.84 -9.74 -42.92
CA ALA A 362 5.25 -9.40 -43.08
C ALA A 362 5.88 -8.87 -41.78
N LEU A 363 5.18 -7.99 -41.05
CA LEU A 363 5.64 -7.46 -39.76
C LEU A 363 5.70 -8.55 -38.69
N THR A 364 4.74 -9.48 -38.68
CA THR A 364 4.74 -10.61 -37.75
C THR A 364 5.89 -11.58 -38.03
N ALA A 365 6.16 -11.89 -39.30
CA ALA A 365 7.29 -12.71 -39.71
C ALA A 365 8.64 -12.06 -39.35
N MET A 366 8.77 -10.75 -39.54
CA MET A 366 9.97 -9.99 -39.16
C MET A 366 10.18 -10.00 -37.64
N GLY A 367 9.10 -9.84 -36.85
CA GLY A 367 9.16 -9.93 -35.39
C GLY A 367 9.59 -11.32 -34.89
N LEU A 368 9.06 -12.38 -35.49
CA LEU A 368 9.45 -13.76 -35.16
C LEU A 368 10.91 -14.05 -35.50
N ARG A 369 11.42 -13.54 -36.62
CA ARG A 369 12.83 -13.71 -37.01
C ARG A 369 13.78 -12.99 -36.05
N LEU A 370 13.45 -11.77 -35.63
CA LEU A 370 14.24 -11.04 -34.61
C LEU A 370 14.23 -11.74 -33.23
N LEU A 371 13.15 -12.45 -32.89
CA LEU A 371 13.10 -13.26 -31.68
C LEU A 371 13.92 -14.55 -31.79
N ALA A 372 13.95 -15.18 -32.97
CA ALA A 372 14.76 -16.35 -33.24
C ALA A 372 16.27 -16.03 -33.18
N ASP A 373 16.70 -14.92 -33.80
CA ASP A 373 18.10 -14.49 -33.79
C ASP A 373 18.58 -14.16 -32.37
N ARG A 374 17.70 -13.61 -31.51
CA ARG A 374 17.99 -13.39 -30.09
C ARG A 374 18.10 -14.67 -29.27
N ARG A 375 17.44 -15.75 -29.69
CA ARG A 375 17.52 -17.04 -29.01
C ARG A 375 18.85 -17.74 -29.30
N TRP A 376 19.36 -17.58 -30.51
CA TRP A 376 20.65 -18.13 -30.93
C TRP A 376 21.84 -17.43 -30.26
N ALA A 377 21.78 -16.11 -30.09
CA ALA A 377 22.82 -15.33 -29.38
C ALA A 377 22.94 -15.63 -27.87
N ARG A 378 22.10 -16.52 -27.30
CA ARG A 378 22.19 -16.94 -25.88
C ARG A 378 22.75 -18.35 -25.69
N GLU A 379 22.87 -19.15 -26.75
CA GLU A 379 23.38 -20.53 -26.64
C GLU A 379 24.91 -20.61 -26.62
N ASP A 380 25.62 -19.56 -27.03
CA ASP A 380 27.10 -19.51 -27.01
C ASP A 380 27.70 -19.06 -25.65
N ASP A 381 26.86 -18.62 -24.70
CA ASP A 381 27.28 -18.24 -23.32
C ASP A 381 27.00 -19.38 -22.31
N ALA A 382 27.29 -20.63 -22.69
CA ALA A 382 27.25 -21.74 -21.74
C ALA A 382 28.44 -21.60 -20.75
N PRO A 383 28.19 -21.49 -19.43
CA PRO A 383 29.27 -21.38 -18.46
C PRO A 383 30.09 -22.67 -18.43
N GLU A 384 31.41 -22.51 -18.50
CA GLU A 384 32.42 -23.55 -18.34
C GLU A 384 32.12 -24.42 -17.09
N PRO A 385 32.21 -25.77 -17.18
CA PRO A 385 31.89 -26.64 -16.06
C PRO A 385 32.83 -26.36 -14.87
N ALA A 386 32.21 -26.00 -13.73
CA ALA A 386 32.92 -25.64 -12.52
C ALA A 386 33.90 -26.74 -12.08
N ARG A 387 35.17 -26.36 -11.88
CA ARG A 387 36.18 -27.21 -11.23
C ARG A 387 35.70 -27.63 -9.84
N PRO A 388 35.96 -28.88 -9.41
CA PRO A 388 35.61 -29.33 -8.08
C PRO A 388 36.38 -28.53 -7.02
N PRO A 389 35.74 -28.14 -5.90
CA PRO A 389 36.38 -27.33 -4.88
C PRO A 389 37.49 -28.12 -4.18
N ALA A 390 38.68 -27.51 -4.11
CA ALA A 390 39.79 -28.01 -3.32
C ALA A 390 39.38 -28.15 -1.84
N ALA A 391 39.77 -29.27 -1.23
CA ALA A 391 39.50 -29.61 0.16
C ALA A 391 39.90 -28.45 1.10
N ARG A 392 38.90 -27.92 1.83
CA ARG A 392 39.13 -26.94 2.89
C ARG A 392 39.86 -27.60 4.06
N ARG A 393 40.97 -27.00 4.48
CA ARG A 393 41.63 -27.29 5.76
C ARG A 393 40.64 -27.03 6.91
N PRO A 394 40.69 -27.83 7.99
CA PRO A 394 39.85 -27.62 9.16
C PRO A 394 40.21 -26.29 9.83
N SER A 395 39.21 -25.41 9.93
CA SER A 395 39.27 -24.16 10.67
C SER A 395 39.32 -24.44 12.18
N GLU A 396 40.18 -23.71 12.88
CA GLU A 396 40.30 -23.71 14.34
C GLU A 396 38.95 -23.44 15.03
N PRO A 397 38.72 -24.02 16.23
CA PRO A 397 37.49 -23.83 16.97
C PRO A 397 37.39 -22.39 17.48
N GLY A 398 36.35 -21.69 17.02
CA GLY A 398 35.98 -20.39 17.57
C GLY A 398 35.55 -20.50 19.05
N PRO A 399 35.57 -19.38 19.79
CA PRO A 399 35.26 -19.35 21.21
C PRO A 399 33.80 -19.79 21.46
N PRO A 400 33.52 -20.47 22.59
CA PRO A 400 32.20 -21.03 22.86
C PRO A 400 31.16 -19.92 23.00
N LEU A 401 30.08 -20.05 22.23
CA LEU A 401 28.84 -19.30 22.45
C LEU A 401 28.36 -19.56 23.88
N ARG A 402 28.07 -18.49 24.63
CA ARG A 402 27.38 -18.59 25.92
C ARG A 402 26.05 -19.29 25.69
N ARG A 403 25.91 -20.51 26.22
CA ARG A 403 24.62 -21.17 26.42
C ARG A 403 23.78 -20.27 27.31
N GLU A 404 22.67 -19.76 26.80
CA GLU A 404 21.60 -19.30 27.67
C GLU A 404 21.11 -20.52 28.44
N ASP A 405 21.21 -20.45 29.77
CA ASP A 405 20.74 -21.52 30.63
C ASP A 405 19.24 -21.72 30.40
N PRO A 406 18.79 -22.92 30.01
CA PRO A 406 17.36 -23.19 29.88
C PRO A 406 16.73 -22.97 31.25
N LEU A 407 15.64 -22.19 31.27
CA LEU A 407 14.81 -21.98 32.46
C LEU A 407 14.61 -23.32 33.19
N PRO A 408 14.77 -23.39 34.53
CA PRO A 408 14.73 -24.64 35.26
C PRO A 408 13.31 -25.24 35.21
N ILE A 409 13.07 -26.08 34.20
CA ILE A 409 11.88 -26.92 34.11
C ILE A 409 11.93 -27.88 35.29
N CYS A 410 10.88 -27.93 36.10
CA CYS A 410 10.88 -28.85 37.24
C CYS A 410 11.00 -30.32 36.74
N PRO A 411 11.62 -31.23 37.53
CA PRO A 411 11.87 -32.61 37.10
C PRO A 411 10.61 -33.33 36.60
N ALA A 412 9.45 -33.03 37.19
CA ALA A 412 8.16 -33.58 36.77
C ALA A 412 7.72 -33.12 35.38
N CYS A 413 7.91 -31.83 35.03
CA CYS A 413 7.58 -31.33 33.69
C CYS A 413 8.58 -31.85 32.64
N ARG A 414 9.86 -31.97 32.98
CA ARG A 414 10.89 -32.53 32.10
C ARG A 414 10.64 -34.00 31.77
N ALA A 415 10.36 -34.82 32.78
CA ALA A 415 10.01 -36.23 32.58
C ALA A 415 8.74 -36.41 31.74
N ARG A 416 7.82 -35.43 31.77
CA ARG A 416 6.57 -35.45 31.00
C ARG A 416 6.78 -35.03 29.55
N ALA A 417 7.56 -33.98 29.31
CA ALA A 417 7.95 -33.56 27.96
C ALA A 417 8.64 -34.70 27.20
N LEU A 418 9.54 -35.44 27.88
CA LEU A 418 10.20 -36.61 27.29
C LEU A 418 9.22 -37.72 26.87
N ARG A 419 8.20 -38.02 27.69
CA ARG A 419 7.16 -38.99 27.32
C ARG A 419 6.31 -38.53 26.13
N ILE A 420 6.10 -37.23 25.97
CA ILE A 420 5.37 -36.66 24.83
C ILE A 420 6.21 -36.80 23.55
N THR A 421 7.49 -36.43 23.61
CA THR A 421 8.41 -36.57 22.47
C THR A 421 8.53 -38.03 22.04
N GLU A 422 8.59 -38.95 23.01
CA GLU A 422 8.64 -40.38 22.74
C GLU A 422 7.32 -40.93 22.16
N ALA A 423 6.17 -40.48 22.67
CA ALA A 423 4.87 -40.85 22.10
C ALA A 423 4.71 -40.34 20.66
N VAL A 424 5.06 -39.08 20.39
CA VAL A 424 5.01 -38.48 19.04
C VAL A 424 5.96 -39.19 18.08
N SER A 425 7.16 -39.55 18.53
CA SER A 425 8.14 -40.30 17.74
C SER A 425 7.63 -41.69 17.36
N ARG A 426 6.87 -42.35 18.24
CA ARG A 426 6.33 -43.70 17.98
C ARG A 426 5.02 -43.71 17.18
N SER A 427 4.16 -42.71 17.33
CA SER A 427 2.81 -42.72 16.70
C SER A 427 2.64 -41.79 15.51
N GLY A 428 3.65 -40.97 15.17
CA GLY A 428 3.61 -40.03 14.04
C GLY A 428 2.67 -38.82 14.22
N ALA A 429 1.69 -38.91 15.13
CA ALA A 429 0.84 -37.81 15.58
C ALA A 429 0.19 -38.13 16.94
N LEU A 430 -0.19 -37.10 17.69
CA LEU A 430 -1.07 -37.22 18.88
C LEU A 430 -2.53 -37.05 18.46
N SER A 431 -3.42 -37.88 19.01
CA SER A 431 -4.86 -37.64 18.87
C SER A 431 -5.28 -36.38 19.63
N ARG A 432 -6.38 -35.74 19.19
CA ARG A 432 -6.96 -34.56 19.88
C ARG A 432 -7.21 -34.83 21.37
N GLU A 433 -7.61 -36.04 21.71
CA GLU A 433 -7.89 -36.42 23.09
C GLU A 433 -6.61 -36.57 23.93
N GLN A 434 -5.55 -37.13 23.33
CA GLN A 434 -4.23 -37.21 23.96
C GLN A 434 -3.66 -35.80 24.21
N PHE A 435 -3.77 -34.90 23.22
CA PHE A 435 -3.36 -33.51 23.36
C PHE A 435 -4.14 -32.79 24.47
N ALA A 436 -5.47 -32.91 24.50
CA ALA A 436 -6.32 -32.29 25.52
C ALA A 436 -6.03 -32.80 26.94
N ARG A 437 -5.69 -34.10 27.11
CA ARG A 437 -5.25 -34.64 28.41
C ARG A 437 -3.91 -34.05 28.84
N LEU A 438 -3.00 -33.80 27.91
CA LEU A 438 -1.68 -33.20 28.20
C LEU A 438 -1.81 -31.74 28.64
N VAL A 439 -2.61 -30.93 27.95
CA VAL A 439 -2.87 -29.53 28.32
C VAL A 439 -3.47 -29.44 29.71
N ARG A 440 -4.54 -30.21 29.99
CA ARG A 440 -5.17 -30.27 31.32
C ARG A 440 -4.23 -30.72 32.43
N ALA A 441 -3.20 -31.48 32.10
CA ALA A 441 -2.22 -31.97 33.07
C ALA A 441 -1.06 -30.99 33.28
N ALA A 442 -0.76 -30.12 32.30
CA ALA A 442 0.17 -29.00 32.43
C ALA A 442 -0.42 -27.89 33.33
N ASP A 443 -1.72 -27.60 33.17
CA ASP A 443 -2.45 -26.62 33.99
C ASP A 443 -2.50 -26.96 35.50
N ARG A 444 -2.26 -28.24 35.84
CA ARG A 444 -2.19 -28.69 37.23
C ARG A 444 -0.83 -28.49 37.87
N CYS A 445 0.20 -28.05 37.13
CA CYS A 445 1.50 -27.74 37.72
C CYS A 445 1.45 -26.38 38.42
N PRO A 446 1.64 -26.29 39.76
CA PRO A 446 1.52 -25.04 40.49
C PRO A 446 2.50 -23.95 40.03
N ARG A 447 3.64 -24.35 39.45
CA ARG A 447 4.68 -23.43 38.94
C ARG A 447 4.39 -22.84 37.56
N HIS A 448 3.45 -23.41 36.80
CA HIS A 448 3.17 -23.04 35.41
C HIS A 448 1.68 -22.75 35.16
N ARG A 449 0.88 -22.64 36.21
CA ARG A 449 -0.55 -22.35 36.11
C ARG A 449 -0.75 -20.97 35.46
N GLY A 450 -1.29 -20.96 34.23
CA GLY A 450 -1.55 -19.74 33.47
C GLY A 450 -0.38 -19.19 32.64
N ARG A 451 0.66 -19.99 32.38
CA ARG A 451 1.75 -19.66 31.44
C ARG A 451 1.75 -20.54 30.20
#